data_AF-A0A938E6Q5-F1
#
_entry.id   AF-A0A938E6Q5-F1
#
_cell.length_a   1.000
_cell.length_b   1.000
_cell.length_c   1.000
_cell.angle_alpha   90.00
_cell.angle_beta   90.00
_cell.angle_gamma   90.00
#
_symmetry.space_group_name_H-M   'P 1'
#
loop_
_entity.id
_entity.type
_entity.pdbx_description
1 polymer ?
#
loop_
_entity_poly.entity_id
_entity_poly.type
_entity_poly.pdbx_seq_one_letter_code
_entity_poly.pdbx_strand_id
1 'polypeptide(L)'
;MRSARVLVQVAVCSVAVAMSLPGRVASAADDPRFTVRCAMSHRAKDDPIVHPGDHGASHWHDFAGNTGTDATSTPVSLRRRGDTTCSNPADRSAYWVPSLTVGGYRTEPSSVKAYYEEAGRGDAIIVAMPVGLRMIAGNERTTTPQPLERVAWDCGAGDDATAPAAVPPSCPDGELELHVRFPDCWASEDLDADDHRSHVAYQAGDGSCPPTHPVAIPRLRLKVVYESEGGRGAKLSSGSPVTAHADFVNAWKPAEQRRLLRDCILAGQVCDVSESRGRR
;
A
#
# COMPACT_ATOMS: atom_id res chain seq x y z
N MET A 1 8.75 36.04 -86.33
CA MET A 1 7.39 35.82 -85.77
C MET A 1 7.24 34.33 -85.47
N ARG A 2 7.33 33.92 -84.20
CA ARG A 2 7.10 32.53 -83.75
C ARG A 2 6.00 32.55 -82.69
N SER A 3 4.89 31.88 -82.98
CA SER A 3 3.74 31.73 -82.07
C SER A 3 4.08 30.79 -80.92
N ALA A 4 3.77 31.21 -79.69
CA ALA A 4 3.73 30.34 -78.51
C ALA A 4 2.27 29.96 -78.22
N ARG A 5 1.98 28.66 -78.15
CA ARG A 5 0.70 28.11 -77.67
C ARG A 5 0.79 27.95 -76.16
N VAL A 6 -0.18 28.50 -75.43
CA VAL A 6 -0.34 28.33 -73.97
C VAL A 6 -1.24 27.10 -73.75
N LEU A 7 -0.75 26.10 -73.00
CA LEU A 7 -1.56 25.00 -72.48
C LEU A 7 -2.14 25.41 -71.11
N VAL A 8 -3.45 25.29 -70.95
CA VAL A 8 -4.14 25.47 -69.66
C VAL A 8 -4.23 24.10 -68.98
N GLN A 9 -3.63 23.97 -67.79
CA GLN A 9 -3.71 22.77 -66.96
C GLN A 9 -4.85 22.93 -65.95
N VAL A 10 -5.87 22.06 -66.03
CA VAL A 10 -6.97 22.01 -65.06
C VAL A 10 -6.55 21.14 -63.88
N ALA A 11 -6.42 21.73 -62.69
CA ALA A 11 -6.14 21.00 -61.46
C ALA A 11 -7.45 20.50 -60.83
N VAL A 12 -7.58 19.18 -60.69
CA VAL A 12 -8.70 18.54 -59.98
C VAL A 12 -8.32 18.41 -58.51
N CYS A 13 -8.99 19.17 -57.64
CA CYS A 13 -8.78 19.13 -56.20
C CYS A 13 -9.62 17.99 -55.60
N SER A 14 -8.96 16.94 -55.09
CA SER A 14 -9.64 15.81 -54.44
C SER A 14 -9.72 16.09 -52.94
N VAL A 15 -10.94 16.28 -52.41
CA VAL A 15 -11.17 16.47 -50.97
C VAL A 15 -11.22 15.09 -50.31
N ALA A 16 -10.19 14.75 -49.53
CA ALA A 16 -10.20 13.57 -48.67
C ALA A 16 -10.93 13.88 -47.37
N VAL A 17 -12.09 13.26 -47.16
CA VAL A 17 -12.82 13.31 -45.87
C VAL A 17 -12.20 12.28 -44.94
N ALA A 18 -11.40 12.73 -43.97
CA ALA A 18 -10.90 11.88 -42.91
C ALA A 18 -12.03 11.56 -41.93
N MET A 19 -12.55 10.33 -41.96
CA MET A 19 -13.43 9.83 -40.90
C MET A 19 -12.60 9.57 -39.64
N SER A 20 -12.77 10.41 -38.63
CA SER A 20 -12.21 10.19 -37.30
C SER A 20 -12.97 9.05 -36.61
N LEU A 21 -12.32 7.92 -36.41
CA LEU A 21 -12.80 6.88 -35.51
C LEU A 21 -12.81 7.47 -34.08
N PRO A 22 -13.87 7.26 -33.28
CA PRO A 22 -13.87 7.68 -31.89
C PRO A 22 -12.72 6.96 -31.17
N GLY A 23 -11.75 7.73 -30.68
CA GLY A 23 -10.66 7.22 -29.88
C GLY A 23 -11.23 6.53 -28.65
N ARG A 24 -10.88 5.26 -28.45
CA ARG A 24 -11.13 4.60 -27.17
C ARG A 24 -10.37 5.37 -26.12
N VAL A 25 -11.08 5.97 -25.16
CA VAL A 25 -10.48 6.44 -23.92
C VAL A 25 -9.90 5.20 -23.25
N ALA A 26 -8.57 5.08 -23.24
CA ALA A 26 -7.92 4.08 -22.42
C ALA A 26 -8.27 4.41 -20.97
N SER A 27 -9.02 3.53 -20.30
CA SER A 27 -9.02 3.52 -18.84
C SER A 27 -7.55 3.44 -18.42
N ALA A 28 -7.10 4.34 -17.53
CA ALA A 28 -5.80 4.18 -16.90
C ALA A 28 -5.77 2.76 -16.31
N ALA A 29 -4.86 1.93 -16.80
CA ALA A 29 -4.66 0.61 -16.21
C ALA A 29 -4.20 0.84 -14.76
N ASP A 30 -4.79 0.12 -13.83
CA ASP A 30 -4.33 0.05 -12.44
C ASP A 30 -2.81 -0.20 -12.38
N ASP A 31 -2.11 0.44 -11.46
CA ASP A 31 -0.67 0.22 -11.25
C ASP A 31 -0.37 -1.27 -11.03
N PRO A 32 0.69 -1.84 -11.65
CA PRO A 32 1.07 -3.24 -11.47
C PRO A 32 1.25 -3.57 -9.99
N ARG A 33 0.62 -4.65 -9.52
CA ARG A 33 0.56 -4.96 -8.09
C ARG A 33 0.22 -6.41 -7.82
N PHE A 34 0.50 -6.86 -6.60
CA PHE A 34 -0.21 -8.00 -6.01
C PHE A 34 -0.86 -7.60 -4.68
N THR A 35 -2.09 -8.07 -4.45
CA THR A 35 -2.87 -7.74 -3.26
C THR A 35 -3.11 -8.97 -2.41
N VAL A 36 -2.76 -8.87 -1.13
CA VAL A 36 -3.05 -9.86 -0.10
C VAL A 36 -4.19 -9.36 0.76
N ARG A 37 -5.15 -10.22 1.05
CA ARG A 37 -6.28 -9.90 1.93
C ARG A 37 -6.12 -10.70 3.22
N CYS A 38 -6.19 -10.05 4.35
CA CYS A 38 -6.02 -10.65 5.66
C CYS A 38 -7.20 -10.25 6.56
N ALA A 39 -7.66 -11.17 7.39
CA ALA A 39 -8.56 -10.83 8.51
C ALA A 39 -7.75 -10.25 9.68
N MET A 40 -8.41 -9.50 10.57
CA MET A 40 -7.84 -9.20 11.89
C MET A 40 -7.54 -10.52 12.61
N SER A 41 -6.36 -10.61 13.22
CA SER A 41 -5.97 -11.74 14.06
C SER A 41 -6.36 -11.51 15.52
N HIS A 42 -5.87 -10.44 16.13
CA HIS A 42 -6.06 -10.17 17.55
C HIS A 42 -5.70 -8.72 17.87
N ARG A 43 -5.95 -8.31 19.12
CA ARG A 43 -5.58 -7.00 19.66
C ARG A 43 -4.69 -7.17 20.88
N ALA A 44 -3.59 -6.44 20.95
CA ALA A 44 -2.66 -6.44 22.09
C ALA A 44 -2.03 -5.06 22.30
N LYS A 45 -1.41 -4.85 23.46
CA LYS A 45 -0.60 -3.66 23.77
C LYS A 45 0.90 -3.95 23.52
N ASP A 46 1.16 -4.71 22.48
CA ASP A 46 2.48 -5.21 22.14
C ASP A 46 3.00 -4.48 20.91
N ASP A 47 4.31 -4.33 20.83
CA ASP A 47 4.98 -3.78 19.65
C ASP A 47 6.41 -4.37 19.56
N PRO A 48 6.63 -5.39 18.72
CA PRO A 48 7.94 -6.03 18.60
C PRO A 48 8.99 -5.18 17.86
N ILE A 49 8.63 -4.01 17.34
CA ILE A 49 9.58 -3.05 16.75
C ILE A 49 9.98 -2.05 17.83
N VAL A 50 9.02 -1.32 18.41
CA VAL A 50 9.27 -0.20 19.32
C VAL A 50 9.55 -0.64 20.76
N HIS A 51 8.94 -1.75 21.20
CA HIS A 51 9.07 -2.28 22.57
C HIS A 51 9.43 -3.78 22.56
N PRO A 52 10.56 -4.17 21.93
CA PRO A 52 10.90 -5.57 21.74
C PRO A 52 11.10 -6.29 23.08
N GLY A 53 10.28 -7.31 23.33
CA GLY A 53 10.28 -8.14 24.53
C GLY A 53 9.38 -7.66 25.67
N ASP A 54 8.87 -6.41 25.59
CA ASP A 54 8.11 -5.79 26.66
C ASP A 54 6.60 -5.87 26.39
N HIS A 55 5.98 -6.96 26.82
CA HIS A 55 4.52 -7.13 26.70
C HIS A 55 3.76 -6.01 27.41
N GLY A 56 2.74 -5.47 26.74
CA GLY A 56 1.87 -4.45 27.30
C GLY A 56 2.46 -3.03 27.37
N ALA A 57 3.68 -2.82 26.86
CA ALA A 57 4.37 -1.53 26.91
C ALA A 57 3.87 -0.52 25.87
N SER A 58 3.17 -0.97 24.82
CA SER A 58 2.64 -0.10 23.78
C SER A 58 1.19 0.35 24.03
N HIS A 59 0.69 1.20 23.15
CA HIS A 59 -0.75 1.42 23.02
C HIS A 59 -1.42 0.21 22.34
N TRP A 60 -2.75 0.20 22.26
CA TRP A 60 -3.47 -0.92 21.66
C TRP A 60 -3.28 -0.97 20.14
N HIS A 61 -2.90 -2.13 19.62
CA HIS A 61 -2.79 -2.40 18.19
C HIS A 61 -3.74 -3.50 17.74
N ASP A 62 -4.32 -3.33 16.55
CA ASP A 62 -5.04 -4.38 15.82
C ASP A 62 -4.09 -5.06 14.85
N PHE A 63 -3.81 -6.34 15.12
CA PHE A 63 -2.88 -7.16 14.34
C PHE A 63 -3.61 -7.93 13.24
N ALA A 64 -2.96 -8.07 12.09
CA ALA A 64 -3.35 -8.93 10.98
C ALA A 64 -2.13 -9.68 10.41
N GLY A 65 -2.39 -10.71 9.60
CA GLY A 65 -1.36 -11.60 9.09
C GLY A 65 -1.01 -12.66 10.12
N ASN A 66 0.22 -12.66 10.63
CA ASN A 66 0.68 -13.69 11.54
C ASN A 66 -0.11 -13.74 12.85
N THR A 67 -0.70 -14.89 13.16
CA THR A 67 -1.58 -15.05 14.33
C THR A 67 -0.85 -15.17 15.66
N GLY A 68 0.47 -15.35 15.63
CA GLY A 68 1.33 -15.46 16.80
C GLY A 68 2.21 -14.24 17.04
N THR A 69 1.87 -13.09 16.45
CA THR A 69 2.59 -11.83 16.69
C THR A 69 2.35 -11.39 18.14
N ASP A 70 3.43 -11.16 18.86
CA ASP A 70 3.48 -10.57 20.20
C ASP A 70 4.77 -9.72 20.38
N ALA A 71 4.97 -9.12 21.56
CA ALA A 71 6.14 -8.28 21.85
C ALA A 71 7.50 -8.99 21.66
N THR A 72 7.56 -10.32 21.72
CA THR A 72 8.79 -11.11 21.54
C THR A 72 9.05 -11.53 20.10
N SER A 73 8.20 -11.08 19.16
CA SER A 73 8.28 -11.53 17.77
C SER A 73 9.57 -11.11 17.10
N THR A 74 10.28 -12.11 16.60
CA THR A 74 11.40 -11.95 15.67
C THR A 74 11.01 -12.43 14.28
N PRO A 75 11.72 -12.03 13.20
CA PRO A 75 11.51 -12.54 11.86
C PRO A 75 11.54 -14.07 11.79
N VAL A 76 12.43 -14.70 12.59
CA VAL A 76 12.51 -16.17 12.68
C VAL A 76 11.26 -16.74 13.34
N SER A 77 10.77 -16.13 14.41
CA SER A 77 9.58 -16.61 15.11
C SER A 77 8.32 -16.48 14.26
N LEU A 78 8.13 -15.36 13.54
CA LEU A 78 6.99 -15.16 12.65
C LEU A 78 6.97 -16.23 11.54
N ARG A 79 8.15 -16.63 11.04
CA ARG A 79 8.22 -17.70 10.03
C ARG A 79 7.98 -19.12 10.57
N ARG A 80 8.08 -19.33 11.88
CA ARG A 80 8.04 -20.66 12.52
C ARG A 80 6.80 -20.88 13.40
N ARG A 81 6.20 -19.82 13.91
CA ARG A 81 5.10 -19.83 14.86
C ARG A 81 3.92 -19.01 14.31
N GLY A 82 2.74 -19.26 14.87
CA GLY A 82 1.49 -18.73 14.37
C GLY A 82 1.07 -19.35 13.04
N ASP A 83 -0.17 -19.11 12.65
CA ASP A 83 -0.65 -19.26 11.29
C ASP A 83 -0.68 -17.88 10.62
N THR A 84 -1.40 -17.75 9.50
CA THR A 84 -1.64 -16.45 8.88
C THR A 84 -3.14 -16.28 8.63
N THR A 85 -3.66 -15.08 8.88
CA THR A 85 -5.01 -14.69 8.49
C THR A 85 -5.09 -14.26 7.01
N CYS A 86 -3.96 -14.21 6.32
CA CYS A 86 -3.87 -13.76 4.94
C CYS A 86 -4.26 -14.83 3.92
N SER A 87 -4.78 -14.38 2.78
CA SER A 87 -5.26 -15.22 1.68
C SER A 87 -4.16 -16.07 1.03
N ASN A 88 -2.89 -15.64 1.12
CA ASN A 88 -1.75 -16.44 0.70
C ASN A 88 -1.01 -17.02 1.94
N PRO A 89 -0.97 -18.35 2.12
CA PRO A 89 -0.35 -18.99 3.29
C PRO A 89 1.18 -18.87 3.34
N ALA A 90 1.80 -18.37 2.26
CA ALA A 90 3.22 -18.04 2.23
C ALA A 90 3.52 -16.67 2.86
N ASP A 91 2.51 -15.82 3.05
CA ASP A 91 2.64 -14.59 3.81
C ASP A 91 2.54 -14.89 5.31
N ARG A 92 3.69 -14.92 5.98
CA ARG A 92 3.77 -15.04 7.44
C ARG A 92 4.11 -13.71 8.12
N SER A 93 4.01 -12.60 7.37
CA SER A 93 4.30 -11.25 7.84
C SER A 93 3.30 -10.81 8.90
N ALA A 94 3.73 -9.86 9.73
CA ALA A 94 2.87 -9.19 10.70
C ALA A 94 2.58 -7.78 10.20
N TYR A 95 1.32 -7.38 10.31
CA TYR A 95 0.84 -6.03 10.00
C TYR A 95 0.01 -5.54 11.18
N TRP A 96 0.21 -4.32 11.64
CA TRP A 96 -0.67 -3.77 12.67
C TRP A 96 -0.86 -2.26 12.54
N VAL A 97 -1.96 -1.79 13.12
CA VAL A 97 -2.33 -0.37 13.21
C VAL A 97 -2.86 -0.07 14.61
N PRO A 98 -2.83 1.19 15.07
CA PRO A 98 -3.50 1.58 16.30
C PRO A 98 -4.98 1.24 16.26
N SER A 99 -5.48 0.64 17.34
CA SER A 99 -6.89 0.30 17.45
C SER A 99 -7.79 1.53 17.36
N LEU A 100 -8.85 1.41 16.54
CA LEU A 100 -9.87 2.43 16.37
C LEU A 100 -10.96 2.32 17.44
N THR A 101 -11.44 3.49 17.87
CA THR A 101 -12.72 3.64 18.57
C THR A 101 -13.55 4.71 17.89
N VAL A 102 -14.86 4.50 17.76
CA VAL A 102 -15.81 5.47 17.24
C VAL A 102 -16.94 5.64 18.25
N GLY A 103 -17.20 6.89 18.66
CA GLY A 103 -18.20 7.16 19.70
C GLY A 103 -17.88 6.53 21.07
N GLY A 104 -16.62 6.19 21.33
CA GLY A 104 -16.18 5.48 22.54
C GLY A 104 -16.30 3.95 22.46
N TYR A 105 -16.85 3.40 21.39
CA TYR A 105 -16.92 1.96 21.16
C TYR A 105 -15.72 1.49 20.37
N ARG A 106 -15.25 0.29 20.70
CA ARG A 106 -14.21 -0.41 19.93
C ARG A 106 -14.74 -0.71 18.53
N THR A 107 -13.98 -0.32 17.52
CA THR A 107 -14.27 -0.59 16.11
C THR A 107 -13.15 -1.48 15.59
N GLU A 108 -13.48 -2.71 15.21
CA GLU A 108 -12.51 -3.68 14.70
C GLU A 108 -12.43 -3.62 13.18
N PRO A 109 -11.24 -3.81 12.59
CA PRO A 109 -11.13 -3.99 11.16
C PRO A 109 -11.93 -5.20 10.67
N SER A 110 -12.82 -4.99 9.68
CA SER A 110 -13.50 -6.08 8.96
C SER A 110 -12.58 -6.72 7.92
N SER A 111 -11.61 -5.96 7.38
CA SER A 111 -10.62 -6.45 6.43
C SER A 111 -9.34 -5.62 6.50
N VAL A 112 -8.19 -6.28 6.36
CA VAL A 112 -6.88 -5.65 6.12
C VAL A 112 -6.37 -6.08 4.76
N LYS A 113 -6.09 -5.14 3.85
CA LYS A 113 -5.54 -5.41 2.53
C LYS A 113 -4.13 -4.85 2.43
N ALA A 114 -3.16 -5.71 2.14
CA ALA A 114 -1.79 -5.33 1.85
C ALA A 114 -1.60 -5.29 0.34
N TYR A 115 -1.44 -4.09 -0.20
CA TYR A 115 -1.11 -3.87 -1.60
C TYR A 115 0.40 -3.74 -1.73
N TYR A 116 1.00 -4.56 -2.59
CA TYR A 116 2.40 -4.44 -3.00
C TYR A 116 2.40 -3.91 -4.43
N GLU A 117 2.70 -2.64 -4.58
CA GLU A 117 2.49 -1.86 -5.81
C GLU A 117 3.82 -1.53 -6.49
N GLU A 118 3.81 -1.38 -7.81
CA GLU A 118 4.90 -0.73 -8.54
C GLU A 118 4.98 0.74 -8.10
N ALA A 119 6.10 1.09 -7.50
CA ALA A 119 6.42 2.45 -7.13
C ALA A 119 7.34 2.99 -8.21
N GLY A 120 6.81 3.82 -9.13
CA GLY A 120 7.51 4.41 -10.29
C GLY A 120 9.03 4.21 -10.30
N ARG A 121 9.52 3.35 -11.18
CA ARG A 121 10.85 2.73 -11.05
C ARG A 121 12.04 3.61 -11.45
N GLY A 122 11.83 4.72 -12.15
CA GLY A 122 12.92 5.36 -12.90
C GLY A 122 13.67 4.30 -13.73
N ASP A 123 14.99 4.18 -13.54
CA ASP A 123 15.84 3.10 -14.08
C ASP A 123 16.14 1.97 -13.07
N ALA A 124 15.59 2.02 -11.84
CA ALA A 124 15.88 1.07 -10.78
C ALA A 124 15.15 -0.27 -10.96
N ILE A 125 15.82 -1.36 -10.58
CA ILE A 125 15.20 -2.68 -10.48
C ILE A 125 14.55 -2.82 -9.11
N ILE A 126 13.25 -3.07 -9.08
CA ILE A 126 12.52 -3.38 -7.85
C ILE A 126 12.91 -4.78 -7.39
N VAL A 127 13.36 -4.91 -6.13
CA VAL A 127 13.70 -6.19 -5.51
C VAL A 127 12.66 -6.61 -4.48
N ALA A 128 12.57 -7.91 -4.19
CA ALA A 128 11.67 -8.38 -3.14
C ALA A 128 12.15 -7.86 -1.78
N MET A 129 11.22 -7.44 -0.92
CA MET A 129 11.57 -7.03 0.44
C MET A 129 12.32 -8.16 1.15
N PRO A 130 13.44 -7.88 1.83
CA PRO A 130 14.18 -8.91 2.53
C PRO A 130 13.38 -9.41 3.75
N VAL A 131 13.51 -10.69 4.07
CA VAL A 131 12.88 -11.26 5.27
C VAL A 131 13.43 -10.57 6.50
N GLY A 132 12.53 -10.14 7.37
CA GLY A 132 12.83 -9.43 8.60
C GLY A 132 12.92 -7.93 8.47
N LEU A 133 12.72 -7.37 7.26
CA LEU A 133 12.54 -5.93 7.09
C LEU A 133 11.40 -5.45 7.99
N ARG A 134 11.71 -4.50 8.86
CA ARG A 134 10.77 -3.80 9.72
C ARG A 134 10.50 -2.43 9.12
N MET A 135 9.26 -1.96 9.17
CA MET A 135 8.96 -0.59 8.78
C MET A 135 7.84 -0.05 9.65
N ILE A 136 7.94 1.24 9.97
CA ILE A 136 6.88 2.04 10.57
C ILE A 136 6.53 3.14 9.57
N ALA A 137 5.26 3.27 9.22
CA ALA A 137 4.75 4.30 8.31
C ALA A 137 3.73 5.17 9.02
N GLY A 138 3.81 6.49 8.81
CA GLY A 138 3.08 7.47 9.59
C GLY A 138 3.87 7.96 10.82
N ASN A 139 3.21 8.70 11.70
CA ASN A 139 3.84 9.28 12.89
C ASN A 139 2.83 9.33 14.05
N GLU A 140 3.05 8.47 15.04
CA GLU A 140 2.24 8.32 16.24
C GLU A 140 2.31 9.54 17.18
N ARG A 141 3.31 10.42 17.01
CA ARG A 141 3.55 11.58 17.87
C ARG A 141 3.10 12.90 17.24
N THR A 142 2.59 12.88 16.01
CA THR A 142 2.20 14.11 15.32
C THR A 142 0.97 14.75 15.94
N THR A 143 0.93 16.09 15.94
CA THR A 143 -0.24 16.89 16.35
C THR A 143 -0.92 17.55 15.15
N THR A 144 -0.34 17.44 13.95
CA THR A 144 -0.84 18.02 12.71
C THR A 144 -1.13 16.94 11.67
N PRO A 145 -2.01 17.21 10.69
CA PRO A 145 -2.20 16.35 9.53
C PRO A 145 -0.88 15.92 8.88
N GLN A 146 -0.81 14.64 8.52
CA GLN A 146 0.27 14.07 7.74
C GLN A 146 -0.05 14.22 6.23
N PRO A 147 0.93 14.10 5.32
CA PRO A 147 0.66 14.10 3.89
C PRO A 147 -0.34 12.99 3.51
N LEU A 148 -1.39 13.36 2.77
CA LEU A 148 -2.51 12.46 2.47
C LEU A 148 -2.11 11.30 1.54
N GLU A 149 -1.03 11.46 0.77
CA GLU A 149 -0.44 10.38 -0.01
C GLU A 149 0.26 9.30 0.84
N ARG A 150 0.46 9.57 2.15
CA ARG A 150 1.07 8.64 3.11
C ARG A 150 0.04 8.07 4.07
N VAL A 151 -0.78 8.93 4.66
CA VAL A 151 -1.79 8.55 5.65
C VAL A 151 -3.08 9.29 5.34
N ALA A 152 -4.13 8.54 5.03
CA ALA A 152 -5.43 9.10 4.71
C ALA A 152 -6.57 8.21 5.19
N TRP A 153 -7.70 8.86 5.39
CA TRP A 153 -8.99 8.23 5.62
C TRP A 153 -9.94 8.60 4.49
N ASP A 154 -10.77 7.66 4.07
CA ASP A 154 -11.90 7.93 3.20
C ASP A 154 -13.05 6.98 3.51
N CYS A 155 -14.20 7.25 2.89
CA CYS A 155 -15.27 6.28 2.77
C CYS A 155 -15.01 5.42 1.53
N GLY A 156 -15.42 4.15 1.62
CA GLY A 156 -15.10 3.10 0.65
C GLY A 156 -15.45 3.36 -0.82
N ALA A 157 -15.42 2.32 -1.64
CA ALA A 157 -15.68 2.49 -3.07
C ALA A 157 -17.19 2.62 -3.38
N GLY A 158 -17.54 3.40 -4.40
CA GLY A 158 -18.92 3.53 -4.88
C GLY A 158 -19.44 4.96 -4.83
N ASP A 159 -20.75 5.12 -4.72
CA ASP A 159 -21.42 6.43 -4.71
C ASP A 159 -21.11 7.26 -3.45
N ASP A 160 -20.68 6.58 -2.37
CA ASP A 160 -20.31 7.16 -1.08
C ASP A 160 -18.80 7.43 -0.93
N ALA A 161 -18.00 7.18 -1.98
CA ALA A 161 -16.56 7.41 -1.95
C ALA A 161 -16.24 8.87 -1.68
N THR A 162 -15.42 9.13 -0.67
CA THR A 162 -14.96 10.50 -0.35
C THR A 162 -13.54 10.74 -0.86
N ALA A 163 -13.17 12.01 -1.02
CA ALA A 163 -11.77 12.36 -1.18
C ALA A 163 -10.95 11.96 0.08
N PRO A 164 -9.67 11.58 -0.07
CA PRO A 164 -8.77 11.33 1.05
C PRO A 164 -8.74 12.50 2.04
N ALA A 165 -8.81 12.18 3.33
CA ALA A 165 -8.86 13.14 4.43
C ALA A 165 -7.87 12.78 5.55
N ALA A 166 -7.42 13.79 6.29
CA ALA A 166 -6.47 13.60 7.40
C ALA A 166 -7.11 12.97 8.66
N VAL A 167 -8.43 12.95 8.71
CA VAL A 167 -9.24 12.39 9.81
C VAL A 167 -10.43 11.64 9.21
N PRO A 168 -10.99 10.65 9.92
CA PRO A 168 -12.17 9.90 9.48
C PRO A 168 -13.32 10.81 9.02
N PRO A 169 -13.73 10.72 7.75
CA PRO A 169 -14.96 11.37 7.29
C PRO A 169 -16.19 10.68 7.89
N SER A 170 -17.36 11.27 7.66
CA SER A 170 -18.65 10.61 7.89
C SER A 170 -19.01 9.77 6.67
N CYS A 171 -19.14 8.46 6.85
CA CYS A 171 -19.43 7.47 5.81
C CYS A 171 -20.86 6.93 5.96
N PRO A 172 -21.83 7.43 5.18
CA PRO A 172 -23.25 7.06 5.33
C PRO A 172 -23.51 5.56 5.15
N ASP A 173 -22.83 4.91 4.20
CA ASP A 173 -22.93 3.47 3.97
C ASP A 173 -22.17 2.61 4.99
N GLY A 174 -21.49 3.24 5.95
CA GLY A 174 -20.81 2.54 7.04
C GLY A 174 -19.52 1.82 6.64
N GLU A 175 -18.87 2.21 5.55
CA GLU A 175 -17.54 1.70 5.18
C GLU A 175 -16.49 2.81 5.33
N LEU A 176 -15.74 2.78 6.44
CA LEU A 176 -14.61 3.67 6.70
C LEU A 176 -13.30 2.95 6.37
N GLU A 177 -12.39 3.64 5.69
CA GLU A 177 -11.09 3.10 5.32
C GLU A 177 -9.95 3.94 5.88
N LEU A 178 -8.89 3.27 6.34
CA LEU A 178 -7.59 3.87 6.64
C LEU A 178 -6.58 3.36 5.61
N HIS A 179 -5.87 4.28 4.98
CA HIS A 179 -4.75 4.01 4.08
C HIS A 179 -3.44 4.45 4.72
N VAL A 180 -2.49 3.54 4.81
CA VAL A 180 -1.12 3.83 5.24
C VAL A 180 -0.14 3.29 4.21
N ARG A 181 0.58 4.18 3.55
CA ARG A 181 1.63 3.88 2.57
C ARG A 181 2.99 3.89 3.27
N PHE A 182 3.74 2.81 3.09
CA PHE A 182 5.09 2.65 3.61
C PHE A 182 6.15 3.25 2.69
N PRO A 183 7.35 3.55 3.23
CA PRO A 183 8.56 3.78 2.44
C PRO A 183 8.82 2.68 1.40
N ASP A 184 9.32 3.07 0.24
CA ASP A 184 9.53 2.22 -0.95
C ASP A 184 10.99 2.17 -1.44
N CYS A 185 11.91 2.81 -0.70
CA CYS A 185 13.35 2.78 -0.93
C CYS A 185 14.08 2.28 0.32
N TRP A 186 15.08 1.42 0.14
CA TRP A 186 15.82 0.75 1.20
C TRP A 186 17.33 1.04 1.10
N ALA A 187 17.98 1.23 2.25
CA ALA A 187 19.42 1.48 2.35
C ALA A 187 20.31 0.29 1.94
N SER A 188 19.71 -0.88 1.66
CA SER A 188 20.31 -2.11 1.08
C SER A 188 20.96 -3.12 2.05
N GLU A 189 21.10 -2.79 3.33
CA GLU A 189 21.75 -3.69 4.30
C GLU A 189 20.94 -3.88 5.59
N ASP A 190 20.39 -2.79 6.14
CA ASP A 190 19.73 -2.82 7.44
C ASP A 190 18.27 -3.24 7.36
N LEU A 191 17.90 -4.32 8.06
CA LEU A 191 16.49 -4.74 8.18
C LEU A 191 15.69 -3.85 9.14
N ASP A 192 16.39 -3.09 9.98
CA ASP A 192 15.85 -2.13 10.92
C ASP A 192 16.98 -1.18 11.36
N ALA A 193 16.64 0.07 11.69
CA ALA A 193 17.57 1.04 12.28
C ALA A 193 17.26 1.24 13.77
N ASP A 194 18.18 1.85 14.52
CA ASP A 194 17.98 2.16 15.95
C ASP A 194 16.76 3.07 16.20
N ASP A 195 16.39 3.91 15.23
CA ASP A 195 15.20 4.77 15.27
C ASP A 195 13.97 4.15 14.57
N HIS A 196 14.13 2.91 14.08
CA HIS A 196 13.18 2.10 13.32
C HIS A 196 12.66 2.73 12.02
N ARG A 197 13.32 3.78 11.53
CA ARG A 197 12.82 4.59 10.41
C ARG A 197 13.89 4.94 9.38
N SER A 198 15.12 5.22 9.80
CA SER A 198 16.17 5.78 8.93
C SER A 198 16.78 4.80 7.93
N HIS A 199 16.49 3.51 8.01
CA HIS A 199 16.92 2.49 7.02
C HIS A 199 16.04 2.43 5.76
N VAL A 200 14.91 3.14 5.76
CA VAL A 200 13.98 3.23 4.63
C VAL A 200 13.58 4.68 4.33
N ALA A 201 13.28 4.95 3.06
CA ALA A 201 12.85 6.27 2.60
C ALA A 201 11.72 6.17 1.58
N TYR A 202 10.95 7.25 1.44
CA TYR A 202 10.01 7.40 0.34
C TYR A 202 10.76 7.83 -0.93
N GLN A 203 10.29 7.37 -2.09
CA GLN A 203 10.73 7.90 -3.39
C GLN A 203 10.55 9.42 -3.47
N ALA A 204 11.42 10.06 -4.26
CA ALA A 204 11.26 11.45 -4.65
C ALA A 204 10.07 11.62 -5.62
N GLY A 205 9.68 12.87 -5.90
CA GLY A 205 8.54 13.18 -6.76
C GLY A 205 8.67 12.69 -8.21
N ASP A 206 9.89 12.36 -8.66
CA ASP A 206 10.18 11.77 -9.96
C ASP A 206 10.18 10.21 -9.94
N GLY A 207 9.85 9.60 -8.80
CA GLY A 207 9.87 8.16 -8.58
C GLY A 207 11.26 7.59 -8.24
N SER A 208 12.32 8.40 -8.29
CA SER A 208 13.66 7.90 -7.98
C SER A 208 13.84 7.64 -6.49
N CYS A 209 14.64 6.61 -6.18
CA CYS A 209 15.10 6.41 -4.82
C CYS A 209 16.26 7.38 -4.49
N PRO A 210 16.28 7.97 -3.28
CA PRO A 210 17.39 8.81 -2.85
C PRO A 210 18.72 8.05 -2.90
N PRO A 211 19.87 8.72 -3.15
CA PRO A 211 21.18 8.07 -3.14
C PRO A 211 21.52 7.34 -1.82
N THR A 212 20.93 7.77 -0.70
CA THR A 212 21.08 7.12 0.60
C THR A 212 20.28 5.82 0.74
N HIS A 213 19.31 5.58 -0.13
CA HIS A 213 18.40 4.44 -0.12
C HIS A 213 18.25 3.82 -1.51
N PRO A 214 19.34 3.36 -2.15
CA PRO A 214 19.36 3.12 -3.60
C PRO A 214 18.53 1.91 -4.06
N VAL A 215 18.02 1.08 -3.14
CA VAL A 215 17.30 -0.14 -3.49
C VAL A 215 15.80 0.08 -3.45
N ALA A 216 15.17 0.04 -4.62
CA ALA A 216 13.71 0.06 -4.74
C ALA A 216 13.10 -1.27 -4.29
N ILE A 217 12.08 -1.19 -3.44
CA ILE A 217 11.22 -2.31 -3.01
C ILE A 217 9.76 -2.01 -3.41
N PRO A 218 8.87 -3.01 -3.51
CA PRO A 218 7.46 -2.74 -3.78
C PRO A 218 6.91 -1.76 -2.75
N ARG A 219 6.08 -0.82 -3.19
CA ARG A 219 5.38 0.06 -2.26
C ARG A 219 4.30 -0.74 -1.55
N LEU A 220 4.50 -0.95 -0.26
CA LEU A 220 3.48 -1.52 0.60
C LEU A 220 2.49 -0.43 0.98
N ARG A 221 1.21 -0.66 0.71
CA ARG A 221 0.10 0.14 1.24
C ARG A 221 -0.84 -0.78 2.00
N LEU A 222 -1.08 -0.47 3.27
CA LEU A 222 -2.13 -1.09 4.05
C LEU A 222 -3.42 -0.28 3.88
N LYS A 223 -4.49 -0.98 3.52
CA LYS A 223 -5.86 -0.50 3.57
C LYS A 223 -6.58 -1.28 4.66
N VAL A 224 -7.01 -0.59 5.70
CA VAL A 224 -7.76 -1.16 6.82
C VAL A 224 -9.20 -0.70 6.69
N VAL A 225 -10.12 -1.64 6.51
CA VAL A 225 -11.55 -1.39 6.32
C VAL A 225 -12.27 -1.64 7.63
N TYR A 226 -13.16 -0.73 7.99
CA TYR A 226 -14.01 -0.80 9.17
C TYR A 226 -15.47 -0.69 8.75
N GLU A 227 -16.32 -1.55 9.32
CA GLU A 227 -17.78 -1.39 9.25
C GLU A 227 -18.21 -0.33 10.26
N SER A 228 -18.09 0.94 9.88
CA SER A 228 -18.31 2.10 10.73
C SER A 228 -18.56 3.36 9.90
N GLU A 229 -19.50 4.20 10.36
CA GLU A 229 -19.77 5.52 9.78
C GLU A 229 -18.64 6.55 10.06
N GLY A 230 -17.71 6.24 10.97
CA GLY A 230 -16.57 7.10 11.28
C GLY A 230 -16.97 8.45 11.88
N GLY A 231 -16.43 9.53 11.33
CA GLY A 231 -16.79 10.89 11.69
C GLY A 231 -16.43 11.34 13.11
N ARG A 232 -17.23 12.26 13.66
CA ARG A 232 -16.96 12.90 14.96
C ARG A 232 -16.98 11.88 16.09
N GLY A 233 -15.86 11.79 16.81
CA GLY A 233 -15.69 10.84 17.92
C GLY A 233 -14.77 9.67 17.60
N ALA A 234 -14.30 9.55 16.34
CA ALA A 234 -13.24 8.63 15.99
C ALA A 234 -11.93 9.00 16.72
N LYS A 235 -11.29 8.01 17.36
CA LYS A 235 -10.00 8.13 18.04
C LYS A 235 -9.20 6.87 17.84
N LEU A 236 -7.89 7.03 17.74
CA LEU A 236 -6.94 5.94 17.79
C LEU A 236 -6.46 5.76 19.23
N SER A 237 -6.01 4.56 19.55
CA SER A 237 -5.30 4.28 20.81
C SER A 237 -4.00 5.08 20.96
N SER A 238 -3.40 5.53 19.85
CA SER A 238 -2.29 6.49 19.80
C SER A 238 -2.71 7.95 20.00
N GLY A 239 -4.02 8.25 20.02
CA GLY A 239 -4.57 9.59 20.27
C GLY A 239 -5.49 10.10 19.17
N SER A 240 -5.21 11.31 18.68
CA SER A 240 -5.98 11.93 17.58
C SER A 240 -5.87 11.09 16.30
N PRO A 241 -6.89 11.05 15.42
CA PRO A 241 -6.80 10.29 14.17
C PRO A 241 -5.64 10.70 13.24
N VAL A 242 -5.09 11.92 13.40
CA VAL A 242 -3.88 12.34 12.66
C VAL A 242 -2.63 11.56 13.06
N THR A 243 -2.63 10.87 14.20
CA THR A 243 -1.55 9.96 14.67
C THR A 243 -1.56 8.59 14.01
N ALA A 244 -2.47 8.39 13.03
CA ALA A 244 -2.54 7.15 12.26
C ALA A 244 -1.17 6.74 11.72
N HIS A 245 -0.85 5.48 11.92
CA HIS A 245 0.36 4.83 11.46
C HIS A 245 0.07 3.35 11.27
N ALA A 246 1.03 2.67 10.67
CA ALA A 246 1.02 1.23 10.55
C ALA A 246 2.44 0.69 10.60
N ASP A 247 2.52 -0.56 10.98
CA ASP A 247 3.76 -1.25 11.23
C ASP A 247 3.77 -2.58 10.50
N PHE A 248 4.98 -3.00 10.13
CA PHE A 248 5.16 -4.16 9.29
C PHE A 248 6.46 -4.88 9.66
N VAL A 249 6.37 -6.22 9.77
CA VAL A 249 7.56 -7.09 9.75
C VAL A 249 7.40 -8.11 8.63
N ASN A 250 8.30 -8.03 7.64
CA ASN A 250 8.29 -8.98 6.52
C ASN A 250 8.67 -10.38 6.99
N ALA A 251 7.78 -11.35 6.81
CA ALA A 251 8.07 -12.76 7.03
C ALA A 251 7.54 -13.66 5.91
N TRP A 252 7.31 -13.09 4.72
CA TRP A 252 7.03 -13.86 3.51
C TRP A 252 8.02 -15.01 3.28
N LYS A 253 7.53 -16.12 2.72
CA LYS A 253 8.42 -17.12 2.13
C LYS A 253 9.15 -16.51 0.93
N PRO A 254 10.50 -16.43 0.92
CA PRO A 254 11.24 -15.69 -0.10
C PRO A 254 10.99 -16.14 -1.54
N ALA A 255 10.73 -17.44 -1.76
CA ALA A 255 10.45 -17.96 -3.10
C ALA A 255 9.12 -17.43 -3.65
N GLU A 256 8.09 -17.35 -2.79
CA GLU A 256 6.77 -16.89 -3.21
C GLU A 256 6.74 -15.38 -3.41
N GLN A 257 7.35 -14.60 -2.51
CA GLN A 257 7.41 -13.13 -2.69
C GLN A 257 8.16 -12.74 -3.96
N ARG A 258 9.27 -13.43 -4.28
CA ARG A 258 9.98 -13.23 -5.56
C ARG A 258 9.15 -13.67 -6.77
N ARG A 259 8.34 -14.73 -6.64
CA ARG A 259 7.42 -15.17 -7.68
C ARG A 259 6.36 -14.09 -7.95
N LEU A 260 5.71 -13.58 -6.91
CA LEU A 260 4.69 -12.52 -7.02
C LEU A 260 5.27 -11.21 -7.55
N LEU A 261 6.45 -10.81 -7.10
CA LEU A 261 7.17 -9.66 -7.65
C LEU A 261 7.36 -9.81 -9.17
N ARG A 262 7.89 -10.95 -9.63
CA ARG A 262 8.17 -11.18 -11.04
C ARG A 262 6.90 -11.31 -11.88
N ASP A 263 5.97 -12.14 -11.44
CA ASP A 263 4.81 -12.55 -12.23
C ASP A 263 3.67 -11.50 -12.20
N CYS A 264 3.68 -10.58 -11.22
CA CYS A 264 2.69 -9.52 -11.08
C CYS A 264 3.28 -8.15 -11.37
N ILE A 265 4.14 -7.63 -10.49
CA ILE A 265 4.64 -6.26 -10.58
C ILE A 265 5.53 -6.09 -11.83
N LEU A 266 6.59 -6.89 -11.97
CA LEU A 266 7.54 -6.76 -13.09
C LEU A 266 6.94 -7.19 -14.44
N ALA A 267 5.84 -7.94 -14.43
CA ALA A 267 5.09 -8.33 -15.61
C ALA A 267 3.98 -7.32 -15.99
N GLY A 268 3.85 -6.21 -15.25
CA GLY A 268 2.83 -5.20 -15.51
C GLY A 268 1.40 -5.67 -15.25
N GLN A 269 1.21 -6.62 -14.32
CA GLN A 269 -0.09 -7.24 -14.02
C GLN A 269 -0.63 -6.81 -12.66
N VAL A 270 -1.96 -6.85 -12.54
CA VAL A 270 -2.69 -6.72 -11.27
C VAL A 270 -3.12 -8.11 -10.83
N CYS A 271 -2.58 -8.59 -9.71
CA CYS A 271 -2.88 -9.90 -9.15
C CYS A 271 -3.65 -9.77 -7.83
N ASP A 272 -4.75 -10.51 -7.67
CA ASP A 272 -5.33 -10.78 -6.35
C ASP A 272 -4.83 -12.16 -5.88
N VAL A 273 -4.01 -12.20 -4.83
CA VAL A 273 -3.31 -13.45 -4.45
C VAL A 273 -4.22 -14.46 -3.76
N SER A 274 -5.49 -14.11 -3.50
CA SER A 274 -6.52 -15.08 -3.10
C SER A 274 -6.86 -16.11 -4.18
N GLU A 275 -6.60 -15.79 -5.46
CA GLU A 275 -6.96 -16.63 -6.61
C GLU A 275 -5.81 -17.51 -7.14
N SER A 276 -4.60 -17.36 -6.60
CA SER A 276 -3.39 -18.03 -7.11
C SER A 276 -3.32 -19.56 -6.84
N ARG A 277 -4.35 -20.15 -6.22
CA ARG A 277 -4.48 -21.61 -6.04
C ARG A 277 -4.71 -22.40 -7.35
N GLY A 278 -4.86 -21.73 -8.50
CA GLY A 278 -5.39 -22.34 -9.72
C GLY A 278 -4.47 -22.57 -10.92
N ARG A 279 -3.17 -22.25 -10.89
CA ARG A 279 -2.27 -22.57 -12.01
C ARG A 279 -1.18 -23.56 -11.59
N ARG A 280 -1.49 -24.84 -11.76
CA ARG A 280 -0.52 -25.92 -11.94
C ARG A 280 -0.31 -26.17 -13.42
#